data_AF-A0A976X6M7-F1
#
_entry.id   AF-A0A976X6M7-F1
#
_cell.length_a   1.000
_cell.length_b   1.000
_cell.length_c   1.000
_cell.angle_alpha   90.00
_cell.angle_beta   90.00
_cell.angle_gamma   90.00
#
_symmetry.space_group_name_H-M   'P 1'
#
loop_
_entity.id
_entity.type
_entity.pdbx_description
1 polymer ?
#
loop_
_entity_poly.entity_id
_entity_poly.type
_entity_poly.pdbx_seq_one_letter_code
_entity_poly.pdbx_strand_id
1 'polypeptide(L)'
;MKMVITAEAKAKIEKVAGPHTKLLLSLDDGVGPFSDVGSCAVDTSFDLVVVDADLDVPDFNKIIDSNMGPVYYKDYSGQYVDAPGLTLTVQYNQLALKNDSGLIDSGVAILDKTKAPK
;
A
#
# COMPACT_ATOMS: atom_id res chain seq x y z
N MET A 1 3.89 -2.09 -15.58
CA MET A 1 4.74 -1.38 -14.60
C MET A 1 5.06 -2.30 -13.43
N LYS A 2 6.13 -2.06 -12.68
CA LYS A 2 6.55 -2.96 -11.60
C LYS A 2 6.98 -2.17 -10.37
N MET A 3 6.50 -2.60 -9.21
CA MET A 3 6.92 -2.13 -7.90
C MET A 3 8.03 -3.02 -7.35
N VAL A 4 9.04 -2.42 -6.75
CA VAL A 4 10.05 -3.14 -5.98
C VAL A 4 9.78 -2.96 -4.49
N ILE A 5 9.60 -4.06 -3.78
CA ILE A 5 9.53 -4.07 -2.32
C ILE A 5 10.88 -4.54 -1.80
N THR A 6 11.59 -3.70 -1.03
CA THR A 6 12.92 -4.06 -0.52
C THR A 6 12.85 -5.23 0.45
N ALA A 7 14.00 -5.88 0.72
CA ALA A 7 14.05 -7.01 1.64
C ALA A 7 13.57 -6.61 3.06
N GLU A 8 13.91 -5.40 3.53
CA GLU A 8 13.47 -4.91 4.83
C GLU A 8 11.97 -4.62 4.86
N ALA A 9 11.43 -4.04 3.79
CA ALA A 9 10.00 -3.77 3.67
C ALA A 9 9.21 -5.09 3.63
N LYS A 10 9.67 -6.05 2.82
CA LYS A 10 9.11 -7.40 2.76
C LYS A 10 9.07 -8.07 4.14
N ALA A 11 10.17 -8.04 4.88
CA ALA A 11 10.24 -8.62 6.22
C ALA A 11 9.29 -7.95 7.24
N LYS A 12 8.92 -6.68 7.05
CA LYS A 12 7.89 -6.02 7.87
C LYS A 12 6.49 -6.48 7.48
N ILE A 13 6.21 -6.56 6.18
CA ILE A 13 4.91 -6.92 5.62
C ILE A 13 4.57 -8.38 5.98
N GLU A 14 5.53 -9.29 5.88
CA GLU A 14 5.37 -10.72 6.20
C GLU A 14 5.06 -11.01 7.68
N LYS A 15 5.14 -10.02 8.56
CA LYS A 15 4.67 -10.16 9.96
C LYS A 15 3.15 -10.22 10.06
N VAL A 16 2.45 -9.72 9.04
CA VAL A 16 0.98 -9.67 8.99
C VAL A 16 0.43 -10.34 7.74
N ALA A 17 1.12 -10.25 6.60
CA ALA A 17 0.73 -10.90 5.37
C ALA A 17 1.05 -12.38 5.40
N GLY A 18 0.10 -13.19 4.93
CA GLY A 18 0.20 -14.64 4.83
C GLY A 18 -0.25 -15.16 3.46
N PRO A 19 -0.24 -16.49 3.26
CA PRO A 19 -0.57 -17.11 1.97
C PRO A 19 -2.03 -16.88 1.51
N HIS A 20 -2.92 -16.48 2.42
CA HIS A 20 -4.33 -16.21 2.14
C HIS A 20 -4.66 -14.71 2.22
N THR A 21 -3.68 -13.86 1.99
CA THR A 21 -3.85 -12.40 2.03
C THR A 21 -3.52 -11.75 0.69
N LYS A 22 -4.02 -10.55 0.47
CA LYS A 22 -3.61 -9.67 -0.61
C LYS A 22 -3.28 -8.28 -0.08
N LEU A 23 -2.47 -7.55 -0.86
CA LEU A 23 -1.97 -6.24 -0.51
C LEU A 23 -2.73 -5.16 -1.26
N LEU A 24 -3.19 -4.14 -0.54
CA LEU A 24 -3.79 -2.94 -1.11
C LEU A 24 -2.91 -1.75 -0.77
N LEU A 25 -2.67 -0.88 -1.75
CA LEU A 25 -2.05 0.42 -1.56
C LEU A 25 -3.16 1.47 -1.59
N SER A 26 -3.59 1.90 -0.41
CA SER A 26 -4.72 2.81 -0.22
C SER A 26 -4.22 4.23 -0.06
N LEU A 27 -4.61 5.13 -0.96
CA LEU A 27 -4.48 6.56 -0.71
C LEU A 27 -5.42 6.95 0.44
N ASP A 28 -4.89 7.58 1.47
CA ASP A 28 -5.62 7.96 2.68
C ASP A 28 -6.25 9.36 2.55
N ASP A 29 -7.25 9.45 1.67
CA ASP A 29 -7.95 10.67 1.25
C ASP A 29 -9.42 10.75 1.72
N GLY A 30 -9.81 9.88 2.63
CA GLY A 30 -11.18 9.71 3.13
C GLY A 30 -12.09 8.87 2.23
N VAL A 31 -11.58 8.30 1.14
CA VAL A 31 -12.39 7.48 0.21
C VAL A 31 -12.19 5.99 0.48
N GLY A 32 -13.29 5.24 0.49
CA GLY A 32 -13.27 3.78 0.62
C GLY A 32 -13.13 3.29 2.08
N PRO A 33 -13.23 1.96 2.30
CA PRO A 33 -13.42 1.39 3.63
C PRO A 33 -12.17 1.34 4.51
N PHE A 34 -10.99 1.61 3.94
CA PHE A 34 -9.71 1.52 4.64
C PHE A 34 -8.98 2.85 4.76
N SER A 35 -9.62 3.94 4.36
CA SER A 35 -9.09 5.29 4.58
C SER A 35 -9.74 5.87 5.82
N ASP A 36 -8.94 6.54 6.66
CA ASP A 36 -9.44 7.19 7.85
C ASP A 36 -9.96 8.59 7.50
N VAL A 37 -11.18 8.89 7.97
CA VAL A 37 -11.79 10.22 7.82
C VAL A 37 -11.04 11.20 8.72
N GLY A 38 -9.94 11.76 8.24
CA GLY A 38 -9.22 12.82 8.96
C GLY A 38 -7.70 12.70 8.96
N SER A 39 -7.07 12.12 7.94
CA SER A 39 -5.63 12.36 7.77
C SER A 39 -5.45 13.87 7.52
N CYS A 40 -5.05 14.61 8.56
CA CYS A 40 -4.47 15.95 8.42
C CYS A 40 -3.08 15.84 7.77
N ALA A 41 -2.90 14.92 6.84
CA ALA A 41 -1.71 14.79 6.05
C ALA A 41 -1.66 16.03 5.14
N VAL A 42 -0.68 16.88 5.40
CA VAL A 42 -0.39 18.05 4.55
C VAL A 42 0.10 17.59 3.17
N ASP A 43 0.58 16.34 3.08
CA ASP A 43 1.18 15.70 1.92
C ASP A 43 0.43 14.41 1.53
N THR A 44 0.76 13.85 0.37
CA THR A 44 0.25 12.55 -0.10
C THR A 44 0.55 11.44 0.91
N SER A 45 -0.48 10.75 1.40
CA SER A 45 -0.35 9.67 2.37
C SER A 45 -0.98 8.37 1.87
N PHE A 46 -0.26 7.27 2.04
CA PHE A 46 -0.68 5.93 1.67
C PHE A 46 -0.61 4.97 2.84
N ASP A 47 -1.56 4.05 2.90
CA ASP A 47 -1.51 2.87 3.76
C ASP A 47 -1.32 1.61 2.93
N LEU A 48 -0.50 0.71 3.46
CA LEU A 48 -0.44 -0.66 2.97
C LEU A 48 -1.42 -1.52 3.78
N VAL A 49 -2.56 -1.82 3.18
CA VAL A 49 -3.62 -2.62 3.80
C VAL A 49 -3.44 -4.09 3.44
N VAL A 50 -3.46 -4.95 4.44
CA VAL A 50 -3.44 -6.41 4.28
C VAL A 50 -4.83 -6.94 4.59
N VAL A 51 -5.46 -7.56 3.60
CA VAL A 51 -6.81 -8.14 3.70
C VAL A 51 -6.81 -9.60 3.29
N ASP A 52 -7.87 -10.32 3.63
CA ASP A 52 -8.09 -11.68 3.13
C ASP A 52 -8.15 -11.69 1.60
N ALA A 53 -7.60 -12.72 0.97
CA ALA A 53 -7.51 -12.81 -0.49
C ALA A 53 -8.89 -12.80 -1.16
N ASP A 54 -9.90 -13.36 -0.51
CA ASP A 54 -11.29 -13.47 -0.98
C ASP A 54 -12.16 -12.25 -0.68
N LEU A 55 -11.68 -11.28 0.12
CA LEU A 55 -12.44 -10.07 0.44
C LEU A 55 -12.70 -9.24 -0.83
N ASP A 56 -13.95 -8.92 -1.12
CA ASP A 56 -14.27 -8.06 -2.26
C ASP A 56 -13.82 -6.61 -2.01
N VAL A 57 -13.10 -6.02 -2.96
CA VAL A 57 -12.45 -4.70 -2.85
C VAL A 57 -12.64 -3.91 -4.15
N PRO A 58 -13.90 -3.59 -4.53
CA PRO A 58 -14.22 -3.03 -5.86
C PRO A 58 -13.54 -1.69 -6.14
N ASP A 59 -13.25 -0.91 -5.09
CA ASP A 59 -12.55 0.37 -5.21
C ASP A 59 -11.08 0.21 -5.63
N PHE A 60 -10.48 -0.96 -5.39
CA PHE A 60 -9.08 -1.28 -5.68
C PHE A 60 -8.97 -1.99 -7.05
N ASN A 61 -9.40 -1.27 -8.08
CA ASN A 61 -9.66 -1.77 -9.44
C ASN A 61 -8.45 -1.81 -10.38
N LYS A 62 -7.26 -1.39 -9.92
CA LYS A 62 -6.00 -1.48 -10.67
C LYS A 62 -4.95 -2.27 -9.90
N ILE A 63 -3.96 -2.78 -10.63
CA ILE A 63 -2.93 -3.70 -10.11
C ILE A 63 -1.54 -3.20 -10.48
N ILE A 64 -0.62 -3.26 -9.53
CA ILE A 64 0.82 -3.11 -9.72
C ILE A 64 1.48 -4.46 -9.45
N ASP A 65 2.22 -4.98 -10.42
CA ASP A 65 3.02 -6.20 -10.20
C ASP A 65 4.18 -5.88 -9.25
N SER A 66 4.43 -6.75 -8.25
CA SER A 66 5.57 -6.62 -7.35
C SER A 66 6.33 -7.93 -7.17
N ASN A 67 7.51 -7.86 -6.55
CA ASN A 67 8.26 -9.03 -6.12
C ASN A 67 7.66 -9.76 -4.89
N MET A 68 6.49 -9.33 -4.39
CA MET A 68 5.67 -10.06 -3.40
C MET A 68 4.30 -10.50 -3.95
N GLY A 69 4.04 -10.31 -5.24
CA GLY A 69 2.74 -10.53 -5.86
C GLY A 69 2.00 -9.23 -6.21
N PRO A 70 0.74 -9.31 -6.62
CA PRO A 70 -0.03 -8.12 -7.01
C PRO A 70 -0.30 -7.20 -5.82
N VAL A 71 -0.15 -5.90 -6.05
CA VAL A 71 -0.59 -4.84 -5.13
C VAL A 71 -1.73 -4.09 -5.79
N TYR A 72 -2.89 -4.07 -5.16
CA TYR A 72 -4.09 -3.44 -5.72
C TYR A 72 -4.18 -1.98 -5.28
N TYR A 73 -4.67 -1.11 -6.15
CA TYR A 73 -4.81 0.32 -5.86
C TYR A 73 -6.04 0.90 -6.56
N LYS A 74 -6.49 2.07 -6.12
CA LYS A 74 -7.61 2.79 -6.73
C LYS A 74 -7.15 3.51 -7.99
N ASP A 75 -7.85 3.41 -9.12
CA ASP A 75 -7.43 3.97 -10.41
C ASP A 75 -6.97 5.45 -10.33
N TYR A 76 -7.75 6.30 -9.65
CA TYR A 76 -7.46 7.72 -9.53
C TYR A 76 -6.20 8.03 -8.70
N SER A 77 -5.76 7.12 -7.84
CA SER A 77 -4.49 7.23 -7.10
C SER A 77 -3.28 6.88 -7.98
N GLY A 78 -3.52 6.37 -9.20
CA GLY A 78 -2.52 6.06 -10.21
C GLY A 78 -1.59 7.23 -10.53
N GLN A 79 -2.07 8.48 -10.45
CA GLN A 79 -1.22 9.66 -10.67
C GLN A 79 0.02 9.75 -9.74
N TYR A 80 -0.01 9.09 -8.58
CA TYR A 80 1.11 9.07 -7.63
C TYR A 80 2.00 7.82 -7.78
N VAL A 81 1.42 6.71 -8.23
CA VAL A 81 2.06 5.37 -8.20
C VAL A 81 2.38 4.82 -9.58
N ASP A 82 1.80 5.38 -10.65
CA ASP A 82 2.14 5.09 -12.04
C ASP A 82 3.37 5.92 -12.46
N ALA A 83 4.50 5.59 -11.83
CA ALA A 83 5.77 6.26 -12.03
C ALA A 83 6.92 5.24 -12.15
N PRO A 84 7.96 5.54 -12.94
CA PRO A 84 9.14 4.69 -13.02
C PRO A 84 9.87 4.64 -11.67
N GLY A 85 10.46 3.47 -11.36
CA GLY A 85 11.23 3.28 -10.14
C GLY A 85 10.39 3.13 -8.85
N LEU A 86 9.08 2.87 -8.96
CA LEU A 86 8.21 2.70 -7.79
C LEU A 86 8.77 1.66 -6.82
N THR A 87 9.09 2.11 -5.61
CA THR A 87 9.76 1.31 -4.59
C THR A 87 9.11 1.54 -3.23
N LEU A 88 8.83 0.44 -2.52
CA LEU A 88 8.48 0.45 -1.10
C LEU A 88 9.67 -0.03 -0.29
N THR A 89 10.21 0.87 0.52
CA THR A 89 11.45 0.68 1.29
C THR A 89 11.16 0.90 2.77
N VAL A 90 12.18 0.70 3.62
CA VAL A 90 12.15 1.12 5.01
C VAL A 90 13.01 2.37 5.19
N GLN A 91 12.45 3.39 5.83
CA GLN A 91 13.17 4.59 6.27
C GLN A 91 12.73 4.93 7.69
N TYR A 92 13.69 5.22 8.59
CA TYR A 92 13.43 5.46 10.02
C TYR A 92 12.50 4.43 10.68
N ASN A 93 12.68 3.15 10.33
CA ASN A 93 11.87 2.03 10.81
C ASN A 93 10.37 2.06 10.40
N GLN A 94 9.98 2.96 9.49
CA GLN A 94 8.65 2.99 8.85
C GLN A 94 8.77 2.57 7.38
N LEU A 95 7.65 2.16 6.76
CA LEU A 95 7.65 1.99 5.32
C LEU A 95 7.64 3.37 4.65
N ALA A 96 8.33 3.48 3.52
CA ALA A 96 8.35 4.68 2.71
C ALA A 96 8.14 4.31 1.25
N LEU A 97 7.25 5.05 0.58
CA LEU A 97 6.94 4.93 -0.83
C LEU A 97 7.69 6.01 -1.61
N LYS A 98 8.38 5.61 -2.67
CA LYS A 98 9.14 6.52 -3.53
C LYS A 98 9.13 6.06 -4.97
N ASN A 99 9.50 6.95 -5.87
CA ASN A 99 9.77 6.66 -7.28
C ASN A 99 11.07 7.36 -7.71
N ASP A 100 11.38 7.35 -9.01
CA ASP A 100 12.59 8.01 -9.53
C ASP A 100 12.58 9.54 -9.36
N SER A 101 11.41 10.15 -9.16
CA SER A 101 11.26 11.60 -8.91
C SER A 101 11.43 11.98 -7.44
N GLY A 102 11.40 11.02 -6.52
CA GLY A 102 11.65 11.25 -5.10
C GLY A 102 10.70 10.51 -4.17
N LEU A 103 10.63 11.01 -2.94
CA LEU A 103 9.76 10.49 -1.89
C LEU A 103 8.30 10.87 -2.18
N ILE A 104 7.41 9.89 -2.14
CA ILE A 104 5.95 10.08 -2.25
C ILE A 104 5.35 10.16 -0.85
N ASP A 105 5.69 9.20 0.00
CA ASP A 105 5.25 9.11 1.40
C ASP A 105 6.38 8.49 2.25
N SER A 106 6.70 9.09 3.39
CA SER A 106 7.73 8.59 4.33
C SER A 106 7.18 7.75 5.49
N GLY A 107 5.86 7.67 5.63
CA GLY A 107 5.19 7.14 6.82
C GLY A 107 4.11 6.11 6.51
N VAL A 108 4.28 5.31 5.44
CA VAL A 108 3.28 4.32 5.02
C VAL A 108 3.01 3.34 6.16
N ALA A 109 1.77 3.33 6.68
CA ALA A 109 1.40 2.41 7.73
C ALA A 109 1.11 1.01 7.16
N ILE A 110 1.17 0.00 8.02
CA ILE A 110 0.72 -1.35 7.68
C ILE A 110 -0.57 -1.60 8.46
N LEU A 111 -1.68 -1.76 7.77
CA LEU A 111 -2.99 -2.03 8.36
C LEU A 111 -3.34 -3.50 8.18
N ASP A 112 -3.29 -4.27 9.26
CA ASP A 112 -3.78 -5.66 9.27
C ASP A 112 -5.31 -5.67 9.45
N LYS A 113 -6.03 -5.93 8.35
CA LYS A 113 -7.49 -6.04 8.33
C LYS A 113 -7.96 -7.49 8.17
N THR A 114 -7.06 -8.47 8.21
CA THR A 114 -7.39 -9.92 8.22
C THR A 114 -8.06 -10.36 9.53
N LYS A 115 -7.90 -9.55 10.59
CA LYS A 115 -8.43 -9.82 11.93
C LYS A 115 -9.65 -8.98 12.30
N ALA A 116 -10.16 -8.15 11.38
CA ALA A 116 -11.40 -7.42 11.63
C ALA A 116 -12.55 -8.44 11.76
N PRO A 117 -13.43 -8.32 12.77
CA PRO A 117 -14.56 -9.23 12.88
C PRO A 117 -15.43 -9.09 11.64
N LYS A 118 -15.71 -10.23 10.99
CA LYS A 118 -16.77 -10.36 9.97
C LYS A 118 -18.12 -9.99 10.57
#